data_AF-A0A1G5HSQ2-F1
#
_entry.id   AF-A0A1G5HSQ2-F1
#
_cell.length_a   1.000
_cell.length_b   1.000
_cell.length_c   1.000
_cell.angle_alpha   90.00
_cell.angle_beta   90.00
_cell.angle_gamma   90.00
#
_symmetry.space_group_name_H-M   'P 1'
#
loop_
_entity.id
_entity.type
_entity.pdbx_description
1 polymer ?
#
loop_
_entity_poly.entity_id
_entity_poly.type
_entity_poly.pdbx_seq_one_letter_code
_entity_poly.pdbx_strand_id
1 'polypeptide(L)'
;MIAIGAVILNRVADENFPNTVEGVILQPNQFCSVRDGQFDLEPNESAYEAAYQAILGVDPTNGSLFFYNPDIATAVWSFQRPIEAVIGNHRFTK
;
A
#
# COMPACT_ATOMS: atom_id res chain seq x y z
N MET A 1 -8.06 -2.14 6.39
CA MET A 1 -6.95 -3.06 6.11
C MET A 1 -6.84 -3.43 4.62
N ILE A 2 -7.94 -3.59 3.89
CA ILE A 2 -7.97 -3.93 2.45
C ILE A 2 -7.18 -2.93 1.57
N ALA A 3 -7.22 -1.64 1.93
CA ALA A 3 -6.61 -0.55 1.16
C ALA A 3 -5.12 -0.73 0.80
N ILE A 4 -4.30 -1.29 1.71
CA ILE A 4 -2.87 -1.49 1.43
C ILE A 4 -2.66 -2.64 0.43
N GLY A 5 -3.46 -3.72 0.55
CA GLY A 5 -3.44 -4.83 -0.41
C GLY A 5 -3.83 -4.38 -1.81
N ALA A 6 -4.85 -3.52 -1.92
CA ALA A 6 -5.27 -2.94 -3.19
C ALA A 6 -4.15 -2.09 -3.84
N VAL A 7 -3.44 -1.27 -3.05
CA VAL A 7 -2.28 -0.49 -3.57
C VAL A 7 -1.17 -1.40 -4.11
N ILE A 8 -0.90 -2.53 -3.47
CA ILE A 8 0.11 -3.50 -3.95
C ILE A 8 -0.33 -4.07 -5.32
N LEU A 9 -1.59 -4.47 -5.45
CA LEU A 9 -2.12 -4.99 -6.71
C LEU A 9 -2.15 -3.92 -7.81
N ASN A 10 -2.50 -2.68 -7.47
CA ASN A 10 -2.45 -1.55 -8.39
C ASN A 10 -1.03 -1.31 -8.93
N ARG A 11 -0.01 -1.44 -8.07
CA ARG A 11 1.40 -1.36 -8.51
C ARG A 11 1.80 -2.52 -9.38
N VAL A 12 1.40 -3.75 -9.05
CA VAL A 12 1.69 -4.91 -9.91
C VAL A 12 1.10 -4.73 -11.32
N ALA A 13 -0.03 -4.04 -11.43
CA ALA A 13 -0.68 -3.73 -12.70
C ALA A 13 -0.12 -2.49 -13.43
N ASP A 14 0.71 -1.66 -12.77
CA ASP A 14 1.26 -0.42 -13.33
C ASP A 14 2.66 -0.65 -13.92
N GLU A 15 2.89 -0.19 -15.14
CA GLU A 15 4.15 -0.41 -15.88
C GLU A 15 5.37 0.26 -15.22
N ASN A 16 5.17 1.23 -14.32
CA ASN A 16 6.25 1.91 -13.61
C ASN A 16 6.76 1.13 -12.39
N PHE A 17 6.13 0.00 -12.06
CA PHE A 17 6.45 -0.82 -10.90
C PHE A 17 6.76 -2.27 -11.30
N PRO A 18 7.41 -3.05 -10.42
CA PRO A 18 7.59 -4.47 -10.64
C PRO A 18 6.25 -5.19 -10.84
N ASN A 19 6.22 -6.10 -11.79
CA ASN A 19 5.05 -6.91 -12.14
C ASN A 19 4.82 -8.13 -11.22
N THR A 20 5.45 -8.15 -10.04
CA THR A 20 5.28 -9.21 -9.04
C THR A 20 5.04 -8.60 -7.66
N VAL A 21 4.19 -9.26 -6.87
CA VAL A 21 3.89 -8.84 -5.49
C VAL A 21 5.17 -8.77 -4.65
N GLU A 22 6.03 -9.77 -4.79
CA GLU A 22 7.34 -9.79 -4.14
C GLU A 22 8.20 -8.59 -4.57
N GLY A 23 8.28 -8.31 -5.87
CA GLY A 23 9.04 -7.18 -6.38
C GLY A 23 8.54 -5.83 -5.84
N VAL A 24 7.23 -5.65 -5.73
CA VAL A 24 6.62 -4.44 -5.15
C VAL A 24 6.92 -4.32 -3.66
N ILE A 25 6.82 -5.41 -2.90
CA ILE A 25 7.05 -5.41 -1.44
C ILE A 25 8.54 -5.19 -1.14
N LEU A 26 9.44 -5.78 -1.91
CA LEU A 26 10.90 -5.70 -1.71
C LEU A 26 11.53 -4.41 -2.27
N GLN A 27 10.75 -3.50 -2.85
CA GLN A 27 11.30 -2.23 -3.29
C GLN A 27 11.94 -1.46 -2.12
N PRO A 28 13.19 -0.98 -2.26
CA PRO A 28 13.90 -0.33 -1.17
C PRO A 28 13.14 0.91 -0.68
N ASN A 29 13.01 1.03 0.65
CA ASN A 29 12.32 2.12 1.36
C ASN A 29 10.80 2.25 1.12
N GLN A 30 10.14 1.29 0.46
CA GLN A 30 8.68 1.33 0.25
C GLN A 30 7.88 0.87 1.47
N PHE A 31 8.33 -0.18 2.15
CA PHE A 31 7.64 -0.72 3.33
C PHE A 31 8.60 -0.83 4.51
N CYS A 32 8.33 -0.05 5.56
CA CYS A 32 9.10 -0.11 6.81
C CYS A 32 9.09 -1.52 7.41
N SER A 33 8.02 -2.30 7.23
CA SER A 33 7.89 -3.67 7.74
C SER A 33 8.98 -4.63 7.24
N VAL A 34 9.51 -4.41 6.03
CA VAL A 34 10.63 -5.20 5.47
C VAL A 34 11.95 -4.81 6.16
N ARG A 35 12.14 -3.51 6.42
CA ARG A 35 13.33 -2.99 7.10
C ARG A 35 13.33 -3.27 8.60
N ASP A 36 12.15 -3.25 9.22
CA ASP A 36 11.96 -3.41 10.65
C ASP A 36 11.85 -4.90 11.06
N GLY A 37 12.08 -5.83 10.11
CA GLY A 37 12.09 -7.28 10.37
C GLY A 37 10.72 -7.90 10.66
N GLN A 38 9.64 -7.15 10.47
CA GLN A 38 8.26 -7.61 10.68
C GLN A 38 7.70 -8.42 9.52
N PHE A 39 8.49 -8.60 8.45
CA PHE A 39 8.14 -9.41 7.29
C PHE A 39 7.89 -10.89 7.64
N ASP A 40 8.59 -11.42 8.64
CA ASP A 40 8.54 -12.83 9.04
C ASP A 40 7.53 -13.10 10.19
N LEU A 41 6.64 -12.14 10.47
CA LEU A 41 5.59 -12.30 11.47
C LEU A 41 4.38 -13.02 10.87
N GLU A 42 3.77 -13.91 11.65
CA GLU A 42 2.53 -14.57 11.27
C GLU A 42 1.41 -13.50 11.14
N PRO A 43 0.81 -13.33 9.94
CA PRO A 43 -0.23 -12.34 9.75
C PRO A 43 -1.47 -12.71 10.57
N ASN A 44 -2.07 -11.73 11.22
CA ASN A 44 -3.33 -11.94 11.94
C ASN A 44 -4.48 -12.24 10.95
N GLU A 45 -5.55 -12.87 11.44
CA GLU A 45 -6.70 -13.27 10.63
C GLU A 45 -7.30 -12.12 9.82
N SER A 46 -7.36 -10.92 10.41
CA SER A 46 -7.88 -9.73 9.73
C SER A 46 -7.01 -9.22 8.59
N ALA A 47 -5.69 -9.44 8.66
CA ALA A 47 -4.75 -9.14 7.57
C ALA A 47 -4.90 -10.15 6.44
N TYR A 48 -5.13 -11.43 6.76
CA TYR A 48 -5.36 -12.48 5.78
C TYR A 48 -6.67 -12.24 5.01
N GLU A 49 -7.76 -11.94 5.72
CA GLU A 49 -9.05 -11.60 5.10
C GLU A 49 -8.91 -10.35 4.21
N ALA A 50 -8.18 -9.33 4.68
CA ALA A 50 -7.95 -8.13 3.89
C ALA A 50 -7.17 -8.41 2.60
N ALA A 51 -6.18 -9.31 2.63
CA ALA A 51 -5.44 -9.74 1.45
C ALA A 51 -6.35 -10.52 0.49
N TYR A 52 -7.20 -11.41 1.02
CA TYR A 52 -8.15 -12.17 0.23
C TYR A 52 -9.15 -11.25 -0.49
N GLN A 53 -9.73 -10.28 0.21
CA GLN A 53 -10.65 -9.29 -0.38
C GLN A 53 -9.96 -8.42 -1.45
N ALA A 54 -8.69 -8.04 -1.25
CA ALA A 54 -7.94 -7.30 -2.26
C ALA A 54 -7.74 -8.15 -3.53
N ILE A 55 -7.38 -9.43 -3.41
CA ILE A 55 -7.24 -10.35 -4.55
C ILE A 55 -8.56 -10.53 -5.31
N LEU A 56 -9.70 -10.49 -4.62
CA LEU A 56 -11.02 -10.50 -5.25
C LEU A 56 -11.39 -9.20 -5.99
N GLY A 57 -10.50 -8.20 -5.98
CA GLY A 57 -10.67 -6.94 -6.72
C GLY A 57 -11.36 -5.83 -5.93
N VAL A 58 -11.49 -5.96 -4.61
CA VAL A 58 -12.01 -4.89 -3.75
C VAL A 58 -10.95 -3.82 -3.57
N ASP A 59 -11.06 -2.72 -4.32
CA ASP A 59 -10.17 -1.56 -4.17
C ASP A 59 -10.92 -0.33 -3.59
N PRO A 60 -10.80 -0.06 -2.27
CA PRO A 60 -11.37 1.14 -1.67
C PRO A 60 -10.53 2.41 -1.92
N THR A 61 -9.40 2.31 -2.64
CA THR A 61 -8.42 3.39 -2.81
C THR A 61 -8.51 4.09 -4.17
N ASN A 62 -9.48 3.72 -5.02
CA ASN A 62 -9.70 4.32 -6.33
C ASN A 62 -8.47 4.23 -7.27
N GLY A 63 -7.77 3.09 -7.28
CA GLY A 63 -6.58 2.91 -8.11
C GLY A 63 -5.34 3.66 -7.61
N SER A 64 -5.26 3.92 -6.30
CA SER A 64 -4.10 4.62 -5.72
C SER A 64 -2.84 3.75 -5.77
N LEU A 65 -1.71 4.40 -6.00
CA LEU A 65 -0.38 3.78 -6.06
C LEU A 65 0.47 4.10 -4.84
N PHE A 66 0.07 5.10 -4.04
CA PHE A 66 0.83 5.56 -2.89
C PHE A 66 -0.10 5.86 -1.72
N PHE A 67 0.45 5.79 -0.52
CA PHE A 67 -0.22 6.24 0.69
C PHE A 67 0.79 6.88 1.64
N TYR A 68 0.31 7.77 2.50
CA TYR A 68 1.11 8.35 3.57
C TYR A 68 0.23 8.73 4.77
N ASN A 69 0.82 8.77 5.95
CA ASN A 69 0.16 9.34 7.13
C ASN A 69 0.66 10.80 7.30
N PRO A 70 -0.23 11.81 7.19
CA PRO A 70 0.16 13.21 7.25
C PRO A 70 0.77 13.64 8.59
N ASP A 71 0.52 12.89 9.67
CA ASP A 71 1.02 13.23 11.01
C ASP A 71 2.51 12.86 11.19
N ILE A 72 3.03 11.95 10.37
CA ILE A 72 4.41 11.43 10.46
C ILE A 72 5.22 11.59 9.17
N ALA A 73 4.56 11.76 8.02
CA ALA A 73 5.24 11.83 6.74
C ALA A 73 6.03 13.13 6.59
N THR A 74 7.30 13.01 6.23
CA THR A 74 8.20 14.14 5.92
C THR A 74 8.36 14.37 4.42
N ALA A 75 7.79 13.49 3.60
CA ALA A 75 7.90 13.50 2.15
C ALA A 75 7.01 14.60 1.53
N VAL A 76 7.58 15.79 1.35
CA VAL A 76 6.88 16.97 0.82
C VAL A 76 6.22 16.72 -0.55
N TRP A 77 6.87 15.91 -1.40
CA TRP A 77 6.35 15.56 -2.72
C TRP A 77 5.01 14.80 -2.66
N SER A 78 4.74 14.05 -1.58
CA SER A 78 3.45 13.36 -1.40
C SER A 78 2.29 14.31 -1.12
N PHE A 79 2.55 15.43 -0.45
CA PHE A 79 1.50 16.40 -0.10
C PHE A 79 1.01 17.23 -1.29
N GLN A 80 1.78 17.29 -2.37
CA GLN A 80 1.42 18.05 -3.58
C GLN A 80 0.54 17.27 -4.55
N ARG A 81 0.33 15.97 -4.29
CA ARG A 81 -0.48 15.11 -5.15
C ARG A 81 -1.95 15.15 -4.75
N PRO A 82 -2.88 15.03 -5.72
CA PRO A 82 -4.29 14.92 -5.42
C PRO A 82 -4.55 13.70 -4.53
N ILE A 83 -5.38 13.90 -3.52
CA ILE A 83 -5.81 12.84 -2.60
C ILE A 83 -7.00 12.13 -3.24
N GLU A 84 -6.84 10.85 -3.53
CA GLU A 84 -7.87 10.00 -4.12
C GLU A 84 -8.79 9.42 -3.04
N ALA A 85 -8.22 9.03 -1.90
CA ALA A 85 -8.99 8.47 -0.78
C ALA A 85 -8.36 8.79 0.58
N VAL A 86 -9.21 8.82 1.61
CA VAL A 86 -8.82 8.96 3.01
C VAL A 86 -9.38 7.78 3.79
N ILE A 87 -8.50 6.94 4.32
CA ILE A 87 -8.90 5.72 5.05
C ILE A 87 -8.13 5.67 6.36
N GLY A 88 -8.86 5.91 7.47
CA GLY A 88 -8.26 6.10 8.78
C GLY A 88 -7.26 7.26 8.77
N ASN A 89 -6.05 7.01 9.27
CA ASN A 89 -4.97 8.01 9.35
C ASN A 89 -4.11 8.07 8.07
N HIS A 90 -4.51 7.38 6.99
CA HIS A 90 -3.74 7.37 5.75
C HIS A 90 -4.47 8.15 4.65
N ARG A 91 -3.69 8.92 3.90
CA ARG A 91 -4.08 9.55 2.63
C ARG A 91 -3.54 8.71 1.49
N PHE A 92 -4.37 8.44 0.49
CA PHE A 92 -4.03 7.66 -0.69
C PHE A 92 -3.96 8.57 -1.91
N THR A 93 -2.94 8.39 -2.74
CA THR A 93 -2.68 9.21 -3.93
C THR A 93 -2.22 8.33 -5.10
N LYS A 94 -2.32 8.87 -6.30
CA LYS A 94 -1.71 8.31 -7.51
C LYS A 94 -0.24 8.66 -7.64
#